data_AF-A0A520BUK2-F1
#
_entry.id   AF-A0A520BUK2-F1
#
_cell.length_a   1.000
_cell.length_b   1.000
_cell.length_c   1.000
_cell.angle_alpha   90.00
_cell.angle_beta   90.00
_cell.angle_gamma   90.00
#
_symmetry.space_group_name_H-M   'P 1'
#
loop_
_entity.id
_entity.type
_entity.pdbx_description
1 polymer ?
#
loop_
_entity_poly.entity_id
_entity_poly.type
_entity_poly.pdbx_seq_one_letter_code
_entity_poly.pdbx_strand_id
1 'polypeptide(L)'
;MSSPTLAMSSPPARAALWRHPLLRPVAALALLLAVAAVFVPGFLHLEIKDGHLYGSLIDILHRAAPLMLAALGMTLVIATRGIDVSVGAVVAIAGTVACVLVGSHGLAVAFAAALVAALLCGLWNGLLVSALGLQPIIAT
;
A
#
# COMPACT_ATOMS: atom_id res chain seq x y z
N MET A 1 -37.39 -11.72 46.82
CA MET A 1 -37.72 -12.18 45.46
C MET A 1 -36.55 -11.79 44.58
N SER A 2 -35.81 -12.78 44.10
CA SER A 2 -34.49 -12.67 43.45
C SER A 2 -34.59 -12.21 42.00
N SER A 3 -33.96 -11.09 41.68
CA SER A 3 -33.77 -10.61 40.30
C SER A 3 -32.89 -11.60 39.53
N PRO A 4 -33.25 -12.02 38.31
CA PRO A 4 -32.40 -12.89 37.51
C PRO A 4 -31.22 -12.10 36.96
N THR A 5 -30.01 -12.48 37.37
CA THR A 5 -28.74 -12.00 36.82
C THR A 5 -28.64 -12.48 35.37
N LEU A 6 -28.86 -11.60 34.40
CA LEU A 6 -28.69 -11.90 32.97
C LEU A 6 -27.21 -12.20 32.71
N ALA A 7 -26.90 -13.47 32.41
CA ALA A 7 -25.58 -13.88 31.96
C ALA A 7 -25.28 -13.20 30.62
N MET A 8 -24.34 -12.24 30.62
CA MET A 8 -23.76 -11.69 29.40
C MET A 8 -22.97 -12.81 28.71
N SER A 9 -23.59 -13.49 27.74
CA SER A 9 -22.88 -14.37 26.81
C SER A 9 -22.06 -13.49 25.87
N SER A 10 -20.73 -13.51 26.00
CA SER A 10 -19.83 -12.98 24.99
C SER A 10 -20.17 -13.60 23.63
N PRO A 11 -20.29 -12.82 22.54
CA PRO A 11 -20.59 -13.39 21.23
C PRO A 11 -19.51 -14.44 20.87
N PRO A 12 -19.88 -15.56 20.24
CA PRO A 12 -18.91 -16.60 19.88
C PRO A 12 -17.85 -15.97 18.98
N ALA A 13 -16.57 -16.23 19.25
CA ALA A 13 -15.42 -15.66 18.54
C ALA A 13 -15.52 -15.76 17.01
N ARG A 14 -16.25 -16.78 16.52
CA ARG A 14 -16.57 -16.96 15.10
C ARG A 14 -17.45 -15.85 14.53
N ALA A 15 -18.47 -15.36 15.25
CA ALA A 15 -19.32 -14.25 14.79
C ALA A 15 -18.58 -12.90 14.76
N ALA A 16 -17.56 -12.74 15.61
CA ALA A 16 -16.70 -11.55 15.62
C ALA A 16 -15.75 -11.52 14.41
N LEU A 17 -15.20 -12.68 14.03
CA LEU A 17 -14.31 -12.79 12.87
C LEU A 17 -15.00 -12.28 11.60
N TRP A 18 -16.25 -12.70 11.35
CA TRP A 18 -17.05 -12.35 10.16
C TRP A 18 -17.41 -10.86 10.02
N ARG A 19 -17.19 -10.06 11.07
CA ARG A 19 -17.45 -8.62 11.07
C ARG A 19 -16.16 -7.79 10.92
N HIS A 20 -15.00 -8.43 10.83
CA HIS A 20 -13.72 -7.72 10.74
C HIS A 20 -13.62 -6.94 9.42
N PRO A 21 -13.22 -5.65 9.43
CA PRO A 21 -13.18 -4.82 8.22
C PRO A 21 -12.25 -5.35 7.12
N LEU A 22 -11.24 -6.13 7.52
CA LEU A 22 -10.26 -6.75 6.61
C LEU A 22 -10.81 -7.96 5.85
N LEU A 23 -11.91 -8.57 6.28
CA LEU A 23 -12.44 -9.77 5.61
C LEU A 23 -12.85 -9.49 4.17
N ARG A 24 -13.50 -8.35 3.93
CA ARG A 24 -13.98 -7.99 2.58
C ARG A 24 -12.83 -7.84 1.58
N PRO A 25 -11.78 -7.03 1.84
CA PRO A 25 -10.66 -6.91 0.91
C PRO A 25 -9.86 -8.21 0.78
N VAL A 26 -9.65 -8.96 1.86
CA VAL A 26 -8.95 -10.25 1.79
C VAL A 26 -9.75 -11.29 1.00
N ALA A 27 -11.07 -11.36 1.21
CA ALA A 27 -11.94 -12.26 0.45
C ALA A 27 -12.00 -11.86 -1.03
N ALA A 28 -12.06 -10.57 -1.34
CA ALA A 28 -12.02 -10.08 -2.72
C ALA A 28 -10.69 -10.43 -3.41
N LEU A 29 -9.55 -10.24 -2.71
CA LEU A 29 -8.24 -10.65 -3.21
C LEU A 29 -8.16 -12.17 -3.41
N ALA A 30 -8.62 -12.96 -2.46
CA ALA A 30 -8.63 -14.42 -2.56
C ALA A 30 -9.51 -14.89 -3.74
N LEU A 31 -10.68 -14.29 -3.93
CA LEU A 31 -11.55 -14.55 -5.07
C LEU A 31 -10.86 -14.19 -6.39
N LEU A 32 -10.21 -13.03 -6.48
CA LEU A 32 -9.46 -12.59 -7.66
C LEU A 32 -8.35 -13.58 -8.01
N LEU A 33 -7.57 -14.02 -7.01
CA LEU A 33 -6.50 -15.00 -7.20
C LEU A 33 -7.05 -16.37 -7.60
N ALA A 34 -8.18 -16.80 -7.04
CA ALA A 34 -8.83 -18.06 -7.41
C ALA A 34 -9.33 -18.03 -8.87
N VAL A 35 -9.97 -16.92 -9.28
CA VAL A 35 -10.38 -16.72 -10.67
C VAL A 35 -9.16 -16.74 -11.59
N ALA A 36 -8.09 -15.99 -11.25
CA ALA A 36 -6.87 -16.01 -12.05
C ALA A 36 -6.25 -17.41 -12.14
N ALA A 37 -6.22 -18.17 -11.05
CA ALA A 37 -5.71 -19.54 -11.04
C ALA A 37 -6.50 -20.51 -11.93
N VAL A 38 -7.81 -20.31 -12.08
CA VAL A 38 -8.67 -21.15 -12.94
C VAL A 38 -8.57 -20.74 -14.42
N PHE A 39 -8.56 -19.43 -14.71
CA PHE A 39 -8.68 -18.92 -16.07
C PHE A 39 -7.33 -18.61 -16.75
N VAL A 40 -6.24 -18.48 -16.00
CA VAL A 40 -4.91 -18.19 -16.54
C VAL A 40 -4.02 -19.44 -16.39
N PRO A 41 -3.71 -20.14 -17.51
CA PRO A 41 -2.85 -21.31 -17.47
C PRO A 41 -1.48 -20.98 -16.87
N GLY A 42 -1.04 -21.79 -15.90
CA GLY A 42 0.26 -21.58 -15.25
C GLY A 42 0.33 -20.37 -14.30
N PHE A 43 -0.79 -19.77 -13.90
CA PHE A 43 -0.80 -18.62 -12.99
C PHE A 43 -0.03 -18.83 -11.67
N LEU A 44 -0.17 -20.04 -11.09
CA LEU A 44 0.53 -20.45 -9.87
C LEU A 44 1.87 -21.15 -10.15
N HIS A 45 2.28 -21.23 -11.42
CA HIS A 45 3.57 -21.82 -11.77
C HIS A 45 4.69 -20.87 -11.37
N LEU A 46 5.64 -21.41 -10.62
CA LEU A 46 6.82 -20.71 -10.15
C LEU A 46 8.03 -21.43 -10.73
N GLU A 47 8.91 -20.68 -11.37
CA GLU A 47 10.10 -21.21 -12.03
C GLU A 47 11.33 -20.44 -11.53
N ILE A 48 12.44 -21.14 -11.30
CA ILE A 48 13.71 -20.49 -10.91
C ILE A 48 14.62 -20.48 -12.14
N LYS A 49 14.99 -19.27 -12.62
CA LYS A 49 15.95 -19.08 -13.71
C LYS A 49 17.09 -18.19 -13.24
N ASP A 50 18.32 -18.62 -13.48
CA ASP A 50 19.52 -17.83 -13.15
C ASP A 50 19.57 -17.34 -11.69
N GLY A 51 19.05 -18.15 -10.75
CA GLY A 51 18.98 -17.82 -9.33
C GLY A 51 17.82 -16.89 -8.92
N HIS A 52 16.99 -16.45 -9.86
CA HIS A 52 15.83 -15.62 -9.60
C HIS A 52 14.51 -16.39 -9.74
N LEU A 53 13.55 -16.05 -8.88
CA LEU A 53 12.22 -16.65 -8.90
C LEU A 53 11.32 -15.88 -9.88
N TYR A 54 10.70 -16.60 -10.80
CA TYR A 54 9.78 -16.09 -11.81
C TYR A 54 8.41 -16.75 -11.68
N GLY A 55 7.39 -16.06 -12.20
CA GLY A 55 6.01 -16.55 -12.24
C GLY A 55 5.03 -15.39 -12.13
N SER A 56 3.79 -15.60 -12.57
CA SER A 56 2.77 -14.53 -12.59
C SER A 56 2.53 -13.93 -11.21
N LEU A 57 2.58 -14.75 -10.15
CA LEU A 57 2.46 -14.28 -8.78
C LEU A 57 3.63 -13.36 -8.38
N ILE A 58 4.85 -13.71 -8.75
CA ILE A 58 6.05 -12.92 -8.45
C ILE A 58 6.04 -11.60 -9.23
N ASP A 59 5.62 -11.63 -10.49
CA ASP A 59 5.47 -10.41 -11.29
C ASP A 59 4.42 -9.47 -10.71
N ILE A 60 3.29 -10.01 -10.22
CA ILE A 60 2.27 -9.23 -9.51
C ILE A 60 2.86 -8.59 -8.26
N LEU A 61 3.61 -9.35 -7.45
CA LEU A 61 4.25 -8.83 -6.25
C LEU A 61 5.26 -7.71 -6.58
N HIS A 62 6.11 -7.90 -7.59
CA HIS A 62 7.06 -6.88 -8.03
C HIS A 62 6.37 -5.60 -8.52
N ARG A 63 5.30 -5.73 -9.32
CA ARG A 63 4.51 -4.58 -9.80
C ARG A 63 3.71 -3.91 -8.68
N ALA A 64 3.29 -4.67 -7.68
CA ALA A 64 2.57 -4.16 -6.52
C ALA A 64 3.50 -3.53 -5.46
N ALA A 65 4.80 -3.86 -5.45
CA ALA A 65 5.73 -3.39 -4.44
C ALA A 65 5.75 -1.84 -4.27
N PRO A 66 5.78 -1.02 -5.34
CA PRO A 66 5.71 0.43 -5.20
C PRO A 66 4.39 0.89 -4.54
N LEU A 67 3.27 0.28 -4.92
CA LEU A 67 1.96 0.59 -4.36
C LEU A 67 1.87 0.16 -2.89
N MET A 68 2.42 -1.00 -2.53
CA MET A 68 2.45 -1.49 -1.16
C MET A 68 3.29 -0.57 -0.26
N LEU A 69 4.48 -0.14 -0.73
CA LEU A 69 5.32 0.81 -0.01
C LEU A 69 4.61 2.15 0.19
N ALA A 70 3.95 2.67 -0.86
CA ALA A 70 3.15 3.89 -0.77
C ALA A 70 1.97 3.73 0.22
N ALA A 71 1.26 2.60 0.19
CA ALA A 71 0.14 2.32 1.09
C ALA A 71 0.56 2.26 2.57
N LEU A 72 1.76 1.75 2.86
CA LEU A 72 2.32 1.78 4.21
C LEU A 72 2.55 3.23 4.68
N GLY A 73 3.12 4.09 3.84
CA GLY A 73 3.26 5.52 4.13
C GLY A 73 1.90 6.20 4.33
N MET A 74 0.94 5.91 3.46
CA MET A 74 -0.43 6.45 3.55
C MET A 74 -1.17 6.01 4.81
N THR A 75 -0.83 4.85 5.38
CA THR A 75 -1.43 4.41 6.65
C THR A 75 -1.10 5.37 7.78
N LEU A 76 0.13 5.90 7.84
CA LEU A 76 0.54 6.90 8.82
C LEU A 76 -0.24 8.22 8.64
N VAL A 77 -0.42 8.64 7.38
CA VAL A 77 -1.14 9.87 7.03
C VAL A 77 -2.63 9.77 7.39
N ILE A 78 -3.26 8.63 7.13
CA ILE A 78 -4.66 8.38 7.50
C ILE A 78 -4.80 8.29 9.02
N ALA A 79 -3.85 7.69 9.72
CA ALA A 79 -3.85 7.64 11.18
C ALA A 79 -3.82 9.04 11.81
N THR A 80 -3.19 10.02 11.16
CA THR A 80 -3.20 11.43 11.57
C THR A 80 -4.42 12.22 11.06
N ARG A 81 -5.48 11.53 10.58
CA ARG A 81 -6.74 12.06 9.99
C ARG A 81 -6.58 12.76 8.64
N GLY A 82 -5.52 12.47 7.90
CA GLY A 82 -5.30 12.95 6.55
C GLY A 82 -5.75 11.98 5.46
N ILE A 83 -6.43 12.46 4.41
CA ILE A 83 -6.57 11.73 3.15
C ILE A 83 -5.75 12.48 2.13
N ASP A 84 -4.54 11.98 1.87
CA ASP A 84 -3.57 12.63 1.00
C ASP A 84 -3.61 12.03 -0.41
N VAL A 85 -3.90 12.86 -1.42
CA VAL A 85 -3.93 12.48 -2.83
C VAL A 85 -2.53 12.60 -3.45
N SER A 86 -1.64 13.38 -2.84
CA SER A 86 -0.34 13.73 -3.41
C SER A 86 0.69 12.61 -3.40
N VAL A 87 0.51 11.54 -2.63
CA VAL A 87 1.44 10.39 -2.65
C VAL A 87 1.63 9.86 -4.07
N GLY A 88 0.59 9.87 -4.90
CA GLY A 88 0.69 9.49 -6.31
C GLY A 88 1.59 10.44 -7.11
N ALA A 89 1.44 11.75 -6.89
CA ALA A 89 2.27 12.77 -7.52
C ALA A 89 3.74 12.69 -7.07
N VAL A 90 3.99 12.49 -5.77
CA VAL A 90 5.36 12.32 -5.22
C VAL A 90 6.02 11.08 -5.81
N VAL A 91 5.31 9.95 -5.90
CA VAL A 91 5.81 8.73 -6.55
C VAL A 91 6.12 8.98 -8.04
N ALA A 92 5.25 9.69 -8.75
CA ALA A 92 5.46 10.03 -10.15
C ALA A 92 6.69 10.94 -10.36
N ILE A 93 6.87 11.95 -9.50
CA ILE A 93 8.04 12.84 -9.53
C ILE A 93 9.31 12.05 -9.25
N ALA A 94 9.34 11.26 -8.17
CA ALA A 94 10.50 10.46 -7.80
C ALA A 94 10.88 9.45 -8.91
N GLY A 95 9.89 8.76 -9.49
CA GLY A 95 10.08 7.84 -10.60
C GLY A 95 10.61 8.54 -11.86
N THR A 96 10.09 9.74 -12.18
CA THR A 96 10.54 10.53 -13.32
C THR A 96 11.99 11.00 -13.13
N VAL A 97 12.34 11.52 -11.95
CA VAL A 97 13.71 11.94 -11.63
C VAL A 97 14.68 10.76 -11.74
N ALA A 98 14.32 9.60 -11.17
CA ALA A 98 15.13 8.40 -11.29
C ALA A 98 15.29 7.98 -12.76
N CYS A 99 14.20 7.96 -13.54
CA CYS A 99 14.20 7.55 -14.94
C CYS A 99 15.07 8.46 -15.83
N VAL A 100 15.02 9.77 -15.62
CA VAL A 100 15.81 10.74 -16.41
C VAL A 100 17.30 10.64 -16.10
N LEU A 101 17.66 10.41 -14.84
CA LEU A 101 19.05 10.44 -14.40
C LEU A 101 19.76 9.09 -14.50
N VAL A 102 19.04 7.97 -14.46
CA VAL A 102 19.69 6.63 -14.39
C VAL A 102 20.55 6.34 -15.61
N GLY A 103 20.12 6.75 -16.80
CA GLY A 103 20.84 6.51 -18.05
C GLY A 103 22.10 7.37 -18.24
N SER A 104 22.15 8.54 -17.58
CA SER A 104 23.23 9.52 -17.78
C SER A 104 24.20 9.62 -16.60
N HIS A 105 23.73 9.39 -15.37
CA HIS A 105 24.50 9.59 -14.14
C HIS A 105 24.64 8.30 -13.30
N GLY A 106 24.04 7.19 -13.75
CA GLY A 106 24.07 5.90 -13.07
C GLY A 106 23.08 5.78 -11.90
N LEU A 107 22.95 4.56 -11.39
CA LEU A 107 21.92 4.18 -10.41
C LEU A 107 22.01 4.98 -9.10
N ALA A 108 23.22 5.14 -8.55
CA ALA A 108 23.42 5.79 -7.26
C ALA A 108 22.97 7.27 -7.27
N VAL A 109 23.32 8.01 -8.32
CA VAL A 109 22.95 9.43 -8.46
C VAL A 109 21.45 9.58 -8.71
N ALA A 110 20.89 8.75 -9.60
CA ALA A 110 19.46 8.73 -9.87
C ALA A 110 18.62 8.45 -8.61
N PHE A 111 19.04 7.46 -7.82
CA PHE A 111 18.38 7.11 -6.57
C PHE A 111 18.47 8.25 -5.54
N ALA A 112 19.65 8.81 -5.33
CA ALA A 112 19.84 9.91 -4.40
C ALA A 112 19.01 11.14 -4.79
N ALA A 113 19.01 11.51 -6.07
CA ALA A 113 18.24 12.65 -6.58
C ALA A 113 16.72 12.42 -6.45
N ALA A 114 16.22 11.23 -6.77
CA ALA A 114 14.81 10.87 -6.60
C ALA A 114 14.39 10.90 -5.13
N LEU A 115 15.25 10.42 -4.23
CA LEU A 115 15.00 10.46 -2.78
C LEU A 115 14.93 11.90 -2.26
N VAL A 116 15.86 12.77 -2.67
CA VAL A 116 15.85 14.19 -2.31
C VAL A 116 14.59 14.87 -2.82
N ALA A 117 14.20 14.64 -4.09
CA ALA A 117 12.96 15.20 -4.64
C ALA A 117 11.72 14.76 -3.85
N ALA A 118 11.61 13.47 -3.55
CA ALA A 118 10.51 12.93 -2.76
C ALA A 118 10.45 13.51 -1.34
N LEU A 119 11.60 13.64 -0.68
CA LEU A 119 11.70 14.24 0.66
C LEU A 119 11.29 15.70 0.67
N LEU A 120 11.70 16.49 -0.33
CA LEU A 120 11.33 17.90 -0.43
C LEU A 120 9.82 18.06 -0.63
N CYS A 121 9.22 17.28 -1.53
CA CYS A 121 7.76 17.28 -1.70
C CYS A 121 7.03 16.83 -0.43
N GLY A 122 7.48 15.75 0.21
CA GLY A 122 6.89 15.25 1.45
C GLY A 122 7.01 16.25 2.62
N LEU A 123 8.15 16.94 2.72
CA LEU A 123 8.36 17.98 3.73
C LEU A 123 7.44 19.18 3.49
N TRP A 124 7.30 19.61 2.24
CA TRP A 124 6.38 20.68 1.87
C TRP A 124 4.94 20.34 2.28
N ASN A 125 4.47 19.13 1.92
CA ASN A 125 3.14 18.65 2.28
C ASN A 125 2.97 18.56 3.80
N GLY A 126 3.96 18.02 4.50
CA GLY A 126 3.96 17.93 5.96
C GLY A 126 3.91 19.30 6.64
N LEU A 127 4.61 20.31 6.12
CA LEU A 127 4.58 21.68 6.62
C LEU A 127 3.20 22.33 6.41
N LEU A 128 2.62 22.19 5.22
CA LEU A 128 1.28 22.73 4.94
C LEU A 128 0.22 22.17 5.89
N VAL A 129 0.29 20.87 6.19
CA VAL A 129 -0.69 20.21 7.06
C VAL A 129 -0.42 20.52 8.54
N SER A 130 0.83 20.41 8.99
CA SER A 130 1.17 20.55 10.42
C SER A 130 1.23 22.00 10.91
N ALA A 131 1.71 22.94 10.08
CA ALA A 131 1.90 24.33 10.49
C ALA A 131 0.72 25.23 10.08
N LEU A 132 0.15 25.03 8.88
CA LEU A 132 -0.96 25.86 8.37
C LEU A 132 -2.34 25.25 8.63
N GLY A 133 -2.41 24.01 9.13
CA GLY A 133 -3.67 23.34 9.44
C GLY A 133 -4.55 23.06 8.22
N LEU A 134 -3.95 23.08 7.02
CA LEU A 134 -4.67 22.76 5.80
C LEU A 134 -5.00 21.27 5.77
N GLN A 135 -6.22 20.94 5.34
CA GLN A 135 -6.55 19.54 5.10
C GLN A 135 -5.67 19.00 3.96
N PRO A 136 -5.10 17.79 4.10
CA PRO A 136 -4.22 17.21 3.07
C PRO A 136 -4.84 17.22 1.67
N ILE A 137 -6.15 16.96 1.55
CA ILE A 137 -6.86 16.97 0.25
C ILE A 137 -6.89 18.34 -0.45
N ILE A 138 -6.66 19.45 0.27
CA ILE A 138 -6.65 20.82 -0.28
C ILE A 138 -5.21 21.34 -0.37
N ALA A 139 -4.35 20.93 0.57
CA ALA A 139 -2.97 21.35 0.64
C ALA A 139 -2.12 20.80 -0.50
N THR A 140 -2.51 19.64 -1.05
CA THR A 140 -1.66 18.81 -1.92
C THR A 140 -2.43 18.28 -3.13
#